data_AF-A0A0S7WZR9-F1
#
_entry.id   AF-A0A0S7WZR9-F1
#
_cell.length_a   1.000
_cell.length_b   1.000
_cell.length_c   1.000
_cell.angle_alpha   90.00
_cell.angle_beta   90.00
_cell.angle_gamma   90.00
#
_symmetry.space_group_name_H-M   'P 1'
#
loop_
_entity.id
_entity.type
_entity.pdbx_description
1 polymer ?
#
loop_
_entity_poly.entity_id
_entity_poly.type
_entity_poly.pdbx_seq_one_letter_code
_entity_poly.pdbx_strand_id
1 'polypeptide(L)'
;MCLPEFEEELVDEETAREIMEGNFIGTKQAAKHFDIKIDQKKIPFSEEVLRQHKTSHILFFAGSSNNKGKSLNINYFARTFPEIFSKPKWYSKENFASFSCKAGWYLIKKNYLNNSNQDQQKKSYVQLKQEFLHRDEYIEKAVIYIYAMVLVFKAQKEKLFGNNCIWCESRDSQSRQVFVGWRSGKIYISSWWELFDPNRNIVIAPVKKPTFF
;
A
#
# COMPACT_ATOMS: atom_id res chain seq x y z
N MET A 1 -15.73 -34.42 -22.72
CA MET A 1 -16.53 -33.56 -21.83
C MET A 1 -15.62 -32.40 -21.45
N CYS A 2 -15.69 -31.30 -22.20
CA CYS A 2 -14.91 -30.10 -21.90
C CYS A 2 -15.62 -29.36 -20.77
N LEU A 3 -14.92 -29.16 -19.65
CA LEU A 3 -15.40 -28.26 -18.60
C LEU A 3 -15.48 -26.86 -19.22
N PRO A 4 -16.52 -26.06 -18.93
CA PRO A 4 -16.54 -24.67 -19.34
C PRO A 4 -15.35 -23.97 -18.68
N GLU A 5 -14.50 -23.35 -19.49
CA GLU A 5 -13.57 -22.34 -19.01
C GLU A 5 -14.42 -21.23 -18.42
N PHE A 6 -14.48 -21.16 -17.08
CA PHE A 6 -15.03 -20.01 -16.40
C PHE A 6 -14.08 -18.85 -16.70
N GLU A 7 -14.39 -18.07 -17.74
CA GLU A 7 -13.90 -16.70 -17.85
C GLU A 7 -14.49 -15.93 -16.66
N GLU A 8 -13.80 -15.95 -15.51
CA GLU A 8 -14.18 -15.06 -14.42
C GLU A 8 -14.04 -13.62 -14.94
N GLU A 9 -15.16 -12.92 -15.05
CA GLU A 9 -15.21 -11.60 -15.69
C GLU A 9 -14.38 -10.59 -14.90
N LEU A 10 -13.46 -9.90 -15.60
CA LEU A 10 -12.72 -8.77 -15.05
C LEU A 10 -13.70 -7.65 -14.70
N VAL A 11 -13.66 -7.20 -13.44
CA VAL A 11 -14.54 -6.15 -12.93
C VAL A 11 -14.12 -4.78 -13.48
N ASP A 12 -15.10 -3.95 -13.85
CA ASP A 12 -14.86 -2.55 -14.23
C ASP A 12 -14.82 -1.61 -13.01
N GLU A 13 -14.40 -0.37 -13.25
CA GLU A 13 -14.21 0.61 -12.18
C GLU A 13 -15.52 0.97 -11.46
N GLU A 14 -16.65 0.92 -12.18
CA GLU A 14 -17.96 1.27 -11.62
C GLU A 14 -18.46 0.19 -10.68
N THR A 15 -18.44 -1.05 -11.13
CA THR A 15 -18.83 -2.23 -10.33
C THR A 15 -17.93 -2.37 -9.10
N ALA A 16 -16.62 -2.20 -9.25
CA ALA A 16 -15.71 -2.27 -8.11
C ALA A 16 -15.94 -1.15 -7.09
N ARG A 17 -16.30 0.06 -7.56
CA ARG A 17 -16.68 1.18 -6.68
C ARG A 17 -17.94 0.88 -5.89
N GLU A 18 -18.94 0.25 -6.51
CA GLU A 18 -20.17 -0.17 -5.83
C GLU A 18 -19.90 -1.25 -4.77
N ILE A 19 -19.01 -2.21 -5.05
CA ILE A 19 -18.66 -3.28 -4.12
C ILE A 19 -17.80 -2.77 -2.95
N MET A 20 -16.76 -1.99 -3.25
CA MET A 20 -15.75 -1.57 -2.28
C MET A 20 -16.15 -0.30 -1.51
N GLU A 21 -17.15 0.45 -2.00
CA GLU A 21 -17.72 1.63 -1.34
C GLU A 21 -16.63 2.65 -0.92
N GLY A 22 -16.56 3.01 0.37
CA GLY A 22 -15.55 3.93 0.92
C GLY A 22 -14.11 3.41 0.85
N ASN A 23 -13.92 2.12 0.57
CA ASN A 23 -12.61 1.49 0.40
C ASN A 23 -12.15 1.42 -1.06
N PHE A 24 -12.73 2.26 -1.91
CA PHE A 24 -12.35 2.41 -3.31
C PHE A 24 -11.69 3.76 -3.59
N ILE A 25 -10.52 3.75 -4.25
CA ILE A 25 -9.93 4.97 -4.84
C ILE A 25 -9.54 4.73 -6.30
N GLY A 26 -10.39 5.23 -7.19
CA GLY A 26 -10.31 4.98 -8.62
C GLY A 26 -9.24 5.77 -9.39
N THR A 27 -9.18 5.50 -10.69
CA THR A 27 -8.25 6.13 -11.64
C THR A 27 -8.41 7.65 -11.66
N LYS A 28 -9.65 8.15 -11.64
CA LYS A 28 -9.96 9.60 -11.62
C LYS A 28 -9.40 10.30 -10.38
N GLN A 29 -9.51 9.68 -9.21
CA GLN A 29 -9.00 10.25 -7.95
C GLN A 29 -7.46 10.22 -7.92
N ALA A 30 -6.86 9.11 -8.36
CA ALA A 30 -5.41 9.00 -8.48
C ALA A 30 -4.84 10.05 -9.47
N ALA A 31 -5.45 10.20 -10.64
CA ALA A 31 -5.09 11.22 -11.63
C ALA A 31 -5.25 12.64 -11.10
N LYS A 32 -6.34 12.93 -10.38
CA LYS A 32 -6.56 14.25 -9.76
C LYS A 32 -5.46 14.65 -8.79
N HIS A 33 -4.93 13.70 -8.00
CA HIS A 33 -3.96 14.01 -6.96
C HIS A 33 -2.50 13.94 -7.43
N PHE A 34 -2.19 13.07 -8.38
CA PHE A 34 -0.81 12.81 -8.80
C PHE A 34 -0.52 13.13 -10.26
N ASP A 35 -1.51 13.59 -11.03
CA ASP A 35 -1.38 13.93 -12.45
C ASP A 35 -0.84 12.75 -13.27
N ILE A 36 -1.36 11.54 -13.02
CA ILE A 36 -0.86 10.30 -13.63
C ILE A 36 -1.52 9.97 -14.97
N LYS A 37 -0.78 9.24 -15.81
CA LYS A 37 -1.34 8.57 -16.99
C LYS A 37 -2.08 7.32 -16.54
N ILE A 38 -3.26 7.08 -17.14
CA ILE A 38 -4.06 5.88 -16.91
C ILE A 38 -3.88 4.98 -18.13
N ASP A 39 -3.15 3.89 -17.96
CA ASP A 39 -2.86 2.90 -19.00
C ASP A 39 -3.60 1.57 -18.76
N GLN A 40 -3.98 1.25 -17.53
CA GLN A 40 -4.74 0.05 -17.17
C GLN A 40 -6.08 0.40 -16.52
N LYS A 41 -7.18 0.14 -17.24
CA LYS A 41 -8.55 0.40 -16.75
C LYS A 41 -9.20 -0.79 -16.07
N LYS A 42 -8.87 -2.03 -16.47
CA LYS A 42 -9.49 -3.24 -15.91
C LYS A 42 -8.91 -3.58 -14.55
N ILE A 43 -9.78 -3.91 -13.60
CA ILE A 43 -9.42 -4.32 -12.25
C ILE A 43 -9.14 -5.82 -12.27
N PRO A 44 -7.95 -6.27 -11.86
CA PRO A 44 -7.53 -7.65 -12.03
C PRO A 44 -7.92 -8.50 -10.80
N PHE A 45 -9.13 -8.28 -10.27
CA PHE A 45 -9.72 -9.01 -9.16
C PHE A 45 -11.14 -9.37 -9.56
N SER A 46 -11.56 -10.60 -9.29
CA SER A 46 -12.93 -11.02 -9.51
C SER A 46 -13.88 -10.34 -8.51
N GLU A 47 -15.16 -10.27 -8.86
CA GLU A 47 -16.20 -9.72 -7.99
C GLU A 47 -16.23 -10.40 -6.63
N GLU A 48 -16.08 -11.73 -6.58
CA GLU A 48 -16.03 -12.51 -5.35
C GLU A 48 -14.91 -12.03 -4.42
N VAL A 49 -13.68 -11.85 -4.96
CA VAL A 49 -12.53 -11.35 -4.19
C VAL A 49 -12.81 -9.96 -3.64
N LEU A 50 -13.41 -9.06 -4.44
CA LEU A 50 -13.76 -7.72 -3.98
C LEU A 50 -14.82 -7.76 -2.87
N ARG A 51 -15.88 -8.56 -3.02
CA ARG A 51 -16.93 -8.71 -2.00
C ARG A 51 -16.38 -9.28 -0.70
N GLN A 52 -15.51 -10.29 -0.77
CA GLN A 52 -14.87 -10.91 0.38
C GLN A 52 -14.01 -9.90 1.17
N HIS A 53 -13.39 -8.94 0.47
CA HIS A 53 -12.41 -8.02 1.05
C HIS A 53 -12.90 -6.59 1.23
N LYS A 54 -14.16 -6.28 0.91
CA LYS A 54 -14.71 -4.91 0.86
C LYS A 54 -14.55 -4.09 2.14
N THR A 55 -14.55 -4.72 3.32
CA THR A 55 -14.41 -4.02 4.62
C THR A 55 -12.99 -4.02 5.17
N SER A 56 -12.16 -4.97 4.74
CA SER A 56 -10.82 -5.21 5.33
C SER A 56 -9.69 -4.64 4.48
N HIS A 57 -9.92 -4.44 3.19
CA HIS A 57 -8.93 -3.97 2.23
C HIS A 57 -9.35 -2.64 1.61
N ILE A 58 -8.38 -1.93 1.06
CA ILE A 58 -8.58 -0.79 0.17
C ILE A 58 -8.14 -1.18 -1.24
N LEU A 59 -9.00 -0.92 -2.21
CA LEU A 59 -8.68 -1.02 -3.63
C LEU A 59 -8.31 0.35 -4.17
N PHE A 60 -7.13 0.49 -4.77
CA PHE A 60 -6.72 1.74 -5.39
C PHE A 60 -5.90 1.54 -6.67
N PHE A 61 -5.91 2.55 -7.54
CA PHE A 61 -5.05 2.61 -8.71
C PHE A 61 -3.74 3.35 -8.42
N ALA A 62 -2.61 2.71 -8.75
CA ALA A 62 -1.29 3.31 -8.72
C ALA A 62 -0.80 3.65 -10.12
N GLY A 63 -0.26 4.86 -10.29
CA GLY A 63 0.51 5.24 -11.47
C GLY A 63 2.02 5.12 -11.23
N SER A 64 2.79 4.90 -12.30
CA SER A 64 4.26 4.85 -12.22
C SER A 64 4.92 6.21 -12.43
N SER A 65 4.31 7.09 -13.22
CA SER A 65 4.81 8.44 -13.49
C SER A 65 3.65 9.42 -13.68
N ASN A 66 3.94 10.70 -13.49
CA ASN A 66 3.01 11.77 -13.84
C ASN A 66 3.07 12.11 -15.35
N ASN A 67 2.15 12.94 -15.83
CA ASN A 67 2.03 13.37 -17.22
C ASN A 67 3.24 14.15 -17.74
N LYS A 68 4.12 14.61 -16.85
CA LYS A 68 5.40 15.27 -17.18
C LYS A 68 6.58 14.29 -17.19
N GLY A 69 6.32 12.98 -17.12
CA GLY A 69 7.34 11.93 -17.11
C GLY A 69 8.12 11.81 -15.80
N LYS A 70 7.70 12.48 -14.71
CA LYS A 70 8.37 12.32 -13.41
C LYS A 70 7.91 11.03 -12.75
N SER A 71 8.86 10.18 -12.40
CA SER A 71 8.60 8.95 -11.64
C SER A 71 7.94 9.25 -10.30
N LEU A 72 6.88 8.50 -9.99
CA LEU A 72 6.23 8.50 -8.69
C LEU A 72 7.01 7.59 -7.74
N ASN A 73 7.93 8.18 -7.00
CA ASN A 73 8.71 7.50 -5.97
C ASN A 73 8.58 8.22 -4.61
N ILE A 74 9.20 7.68 -3.56
CA ILE A 74 9.10 8.26 -2.21
C ILE A 74 9.64 9.69 -2.18
N ASN A 75 10.75 9.94 -2.88
CA ASN A 75 11.34 11.27 -3.00
C ASN A 75 10.40 12.28 -3.68
N TYR A 76 9.69 11.85 -4.72
CA TYR A 76 8.64 12.65 -5.36
C TYR A 76 7.56 13.02 -4.34
N PHE A 77 6.96 12.03 -3.66
CA PHE A 77 5.87 12.30 -2.71
C PHE A 77 6.31 13.22 -1.58
N ALA A 78 7.50 12.99 -1.04
CA ALA A 78 8.02 13.79 0.05
C ALA A 78 8.28 15.24 -0.38
N ARG A 79 8.70 15.49 -1.62
CA ARG A 79 8.93 16.84 -2.15
C ARG A 79 7.63 17.55 -2.54
N THR A 80 6.68 16.81 -3.12
CA THR A 80 5.40 17.35 -3.61
C THR A 80 4.42 17.62 -2.46
N PHE A 81 4.47 16.81 -1.40
CA PHE A 81 3.60 16.93 -0.22
C PHE A 81 4.43 17.08 1.06
N PRO A 82 5.26 18.12 1.21
CA PRO A 82 6.16 18.24 2.35
C PRO A 82 5.42 18.38 3.70
N GLU A 83 4.16 18.81 3.69
CA GLU A 83 3.32 19.01 4.87
C GLU A 83 2.96 17.71 5.57
N ILE A 84 2.84 16.61 4.82
CA ILE A 84 2.46 15.29 5.34
C ILE A 84 3.65 14.39 5.65
N PHE A 85 4.90 14.80 5.43
CA PHE A 85 6.08 13.96 5.71
C PHE A 85 6.91 14.52 6.88
N SER A 86 7.45 13.63 7.72
CA SER A 86 8.39 14.01 8.78
C SER A 86 9.73 14.49 8.20
N LYS A 87 10.38 15.43 8.89
CA LYS A 87 11.80 15.80 8.68
C LYS A 87 12.61 15.26 9.87
N PRO A 88 13.91 14.92 9.70
CA PRO A 88 14.68 14.88 8.46
C PRO A 88 14.42 13.60 7.62
N LYS A 89 14.66 13.68 6.31
CA LYS A 89 14.40 12.59 5.36
C LYS A 89 15.68 11.82 5.06
N TRP A 90 16.19 11.07 6.03
CA TRP A 90 17.43 10.27 5.88
C TRP A 90 17.37 9.38 4.62
N TYR A 91 16.18 8.81 4.36
CA TYR A 91 15.89 7.94 3.22
C TYR A 91 16.03 8.62 1.86
N SER A 92 16.17 9.95 1.79
CA SER A 92 16.19 10.67 0.51
C SER A 92 17.38 10.31 -0.37
N LYS A 93 18.47 9.81 0.23
CA LYS A 93 19.66 9.31 -0.45
C LYS A 93 19.65 7.80 -0.68
N GLU A 94 18.63 7.09 -0.19
CA GLU A 94 18.54 5.65 -0.28
C GLU A 94 17.95 5.21 -1.62
N ASN A 95 18.47 4.11 -2.17
CA ASN A 95 18.03 3.58 -3.46
C ASN A 95 16.53 3.27 -3.47
N PHE A 96 16.01 2.70 -2.37
CA PHE A 96 14.60 2.34 -2.28
C PHE A 96 13.65 3.54 -2.40
N ALA A 97 14.10 4.74 -2.02
CA ALA A 97 13.29 5.95 -2.11
C ALA A 97 13.19 6.52 -3.53
N SER A 98 14.06 6.04 -4.44
CA SER A 98 14.09 6.43 -5.85
C SER A 98 13.38 5.44 -6.76
N PHE A 99 13.03 4.24 -6.27
CA PHE A 99 12.26 3.26 -7.03
C PHE A 99 10.86 3.78 -7.35
N SER A 100 10.51 3.71 -8.63
CA SER A 100 9.19 4.09 -9.13
C SER A 100 8.12 3.12 -8.61
N CYS A 101 6.93 3.63 -8.35
CA CYS A 101 5.74 2.80 -8.28
C CYS A 101 5.58 2.00 -9.56
N LYS A 102 5.12 0.75 -9.44
CA LYS A 102 4.59 -0.01 -10.57
C LYS A 102 3.14 0.43 -10.78
N ALA A 103 2.78 0.68 -12.04
CA ALA A 103 1.41 1.04 -12.38
C ALA A 103 0.49 -0.19 -12.26
N GLY A 104 -0.73 0.01 -11.80
CA GLY A 104 -1.74 -1.04 -11.69
C GLY A 104 -2.67 -0.90 -10.50
N TRP A 105 -3.56 -1.86 -10.36
CA TRP A 105 -4.52 -1.94 -9.25
C TRP A 105 -3.93 -2.71 -8.07
N TYR A 106 -4.16 -2.20 -6.87
CA TYR A 106 -3.67 -2.76 -5.62
C TYR A 106 -4.81 -2.93 -4.64
N LEU A 107 -4.92 -4.13 -4.05
CA LEU A 107 -5.87 -4.45 -2.99
C LEU A 107 -5.08 -4.73 -1.71
N ILE A 108 -4.97 -3.72 -0.83
CA ILE A 108 -4.12 -3.74 0.36
C ILE A 108 -4.96 -3.86 1.62
N LYS A 109 -4.60 -4.77 2.51
CA LYS A 109 -5.26 -4.94 3.82
C LYS A 109 -5.05 -3.69 4.69
N LYS A 110 -6.13 -2.96 5.04
CA LYS A 110 -6.05 -1.70 5.82
C LYS A 110 -5.74 -1.94 7.30
N ASN A 111 -6.18 -3.07 7.86
CA ASN A 111 -6.16 -3.34 9.29
C ASN A 111 -5.67 -4.77 9.58
N TYR A 112 -4.74 -4.91 10.53
CA TYR A 112 -4.26 -6.22 10.98
C TYR A 112 -4.69 -6.60 12.40
N LEU A 113 -5.41 -5.76 13.15
CA LEU A 113 -5.63 -6.03 14.57
C LEU A 113 -7.07 -5.84 15.01
N ASN A 114 -7.75 -6.97 15.21
CA ASN A 114 -8.54 -7.16 16.42
C ASN A 114 -7.57 -7.12 17.61
N ASN A 115 -7.90 -6.26 18.57
CA ASN A 115 -7.17 -5.77 19.74
C ASN A 115 -6.46 -6.76 20.71
N SER A 116 -6.14 -8.02 20.38
CA SER A 116 -5.81 -8.99 21.45
C SER A 116 -4.33 -9.33 21.69
N ASN A 117 -3.38 -9.14 20.75
CA ASN A 117 -2.07 -9.78 20.92
C ASN A 117 -0.91 -8.76 20.97
N GLN A 118 -0.61 -8.27 22.16
CA GLN A 118 0.65 -7.56 22.48
C GLN A 118 1.90 -8.34 22.01
N ASP A 119 1.79 -9.66 21.86
CA ASP A 119 2.85 -10.54 21.37
C ASP A 119 3.29 -10.29 19.92
N GLN A 120 2.47 -9.65 19.08
CA GLN A 120 2.89 -9.33 17.71
C GLN A 120 3.95 -8.23 17.64
N GLN A 121 4.02 -7.34 18.65
CA GLN A 121 4.98 -6.24 18.70
C GLN A 121 6.44 -6.71 18.75
N LYS A 122 6.67 -7.95 19.19
CA LYS A 122 8.01 -8.54 19.33
C LYS A 122 8.41 -9.42 18.15
N LYS A 123 7.53 -9.62 17.16
CA LYS A 123 7.81 -10.49 16.02
C LYS A 123 8.64 -9.75 14.97
N SER A 124 9.69 -10.41 14.51
CA SER A 124 10.48 -9.94 13.36
C SER A 124 9.65 -9.97 12.08
N TYR A 125 10.10 -9.22 11.07
CA TYR A 125 9.51 -9.25 9.72
C TYR A 125 9.36 -10.69 9.17
N VAL A 126 10.36 -11.55 9.39
CA VAL A 126 10.35 -12.95 8.92
C VAL A 126 9.27 -13.75 9.64
N GLN A 127 9.15 -13.62 10.96
CA GLN A 127 8.11 -14.30 11.74
C GLN A 127 6.71 -13.85 11.34
N LEU A 128 6.50 -12.54 11.19
CA LEU A 128 5.22 -12.01 10.71
C LEU A 128 4.88 -12.56 9.33
N LYS A 129 5.83 -12.58 8.39
CA LYS A 129 5.60 -13.13 7.05
C LYS A 129 5.23 -14.62 7.10
N GLN A 130 5.88 -15.42 7.94
CA GLN A 130 5.61 -16.86 8.04
C GLN A 130 4.23 -17.17 8.63
N GLU A 131 3.77 -16.35 9.58
CA GLU A 131 2.54 -16.61 10.33
C GLU A 131 1.29 -16.00 9.67
N PHE A 132 1.47 -14.87 8.99
CA PHE A 132 0.35 -13.98 8.65
C PHE A 132 0.22 -13.66 7.16
N LEU A 133 1.13 -14.16 6.31
CA LEU A 133 1.06 -13.99 4.87
C LEU A 133 0.45 -15.23 4.21
N HIS A 134 -0.70 -15.06 3.56
CA HIS A 134 -1.34 -16.15 2.82
C HIS A 134 -0.68 -16.39 1.45
N ARG A 135 -0.95 -17.55 0.84
CA ARG A 135 -0.33 -17.98 -0.43
C ARG A 135 -0.62 -17.03 -1.59
N ASP A 136 -1.80 -16.44 -1.58
CA ASP A 136 -2.33 -15.48 -2.56
C ASP A 136 -2.04 -14.03 -2.18
N GLU A 137 -1.15 -13.81 -1.20
CA GLU A 137 -0.74 -12.49 -0.75
C GLU A 137 0.77 -12.29 -0.90
N TYR A 138 1.18 -11.02 -0.84
CA TYR A 138 2.58 -10.65 -0.77
C TYR A 138 2.78 -9.33 -0.01
N ILE A 139 4.02 -9.04 0.38
CA ILE A 139 4.40 -7.75 0.98
C ILE A 139 5.04 -6.91 -0.11
N GLU A 140 4.55 -5.69 -0.30
CA GLU A 140 5.04 -4.81 -1.34
C GLU A 140 6.18 -3.90 -0.86
N LYS A 141 6.85 -3.21 -1.80
CA LYS A 141 7.87 -2.19 -1.52
C LYS A 141 7.25 -0.97 -0.83
N ALA A 142 8.09 -0.26 -0.07
CA ALA A 142 7.69 0.92 0.70
C ALA A 142 6.99 1.99 -0.16
N VAL A 143 7.39 2.13 -1.43
CA VAL A 143 6.82 3.12 -2.34
C VAL A 143 5.31 2.95 -2.55
N ILE A 144 4.79 1.71 -2.60
CA ILE A 144 3.35 1.47 -2.80
C ILE A 144 2.56 1.78 -1.54
N TYR A 145 3.06 1.44 -0.36
CA TYR A 145 2.41 1.82 0.89
C TYR A 145 2.39 3.34 1.06
N ILE A 146 3.50 4.03 0.74
CA ILE A 146 3.55 5.50 0.75
C ILE A 146 2.56 6.08 -0.25
N TYR A 147 2.51 5.55 -1.47
CA TYR A 147 1.54 5.95 -2.48
C TYR A 147 0.12 5.85 -1.91
N ALA A 148 -0.25 4.69 -1.36
CA ALA A 148 -1.56 4.43 -0.77
C ALA A 148 -1.87 5.41 0.37
N MET A 149 -0.95 5.58 1.32
CA MET A 149 -1.10 6.49 2.46
C MET A 149 -1.33 7.94 2.01
N VAL A 150 -0.54 8.43 1.04
CA VAL A 150 -0.71 9.78 0.49
C VAL A 150 -2.04 9.88 -0.24
N LEU A 151 -2.38 8.92 -1.09
CA LEU A 151 -3.60 8.95 -1.90
C LEU A 151 -4.85 8.96 -1.02
N VAL A 152 -4.94 8.04 -0.06
CA VAL A 152 -6.03 7.96 0.93
C VAL A 152 -6.15 9.26 1.71
N PHE A 153 -5.03 9.78 2.21
CA PHE A 153 -5.06 11.03 2.98
C PHE A 153 -5.50 12.23 2.13
N LYS A 154 -5.07 12.32 0.86
CA LYS A 154 -5.47 13.44 -0.02
C LYS A 154 -6.94 13.32 -0.47
N ALA A 155 -7.42 12.12 -0.77
CA ALA A 155 -8.76 11.87 -1.28
C ALA A 155 -9.83 11.85 -0.18
N GLN A 156 -9.54 11.23 0.96
CA GLN A 156 -10.53 10.90 2.01
C GLN A 156 -10.23 11.55 3.36
N LYS A 157 -9.05 12.17 3.54
CA LYS A 157 -8.57 12.70 4.85
C LYS A 157 -8.38 11.63 5.93
N GLU A 158 -8.39 10.37 5.55
CA GLU A 158 -8.11 9.24 6.43
C GLU A 158 -6.61 8.95 6.54
N LYS A 159 -6.18 8.47 7.72
CA LYS A 159 -4.83 7.95 7.93
C LYS A 159 -4.85 6.43 7.77
N LEU A 160 -4.49 5.97 6.58
CA LEU A 160 -4.34 4.53 6.32
C LEU A 160 -3.36 3.90 7.33
N PHE A 161 -3.70 2.73 7.87
CA PHE A 161 -2.99 1.99 8.94
C PHE A 161 -3.04 2.60 10.35
N GLY A 162 -3.67 3.76 10.54
CA GLY A 162 -3.84 4.39 11.85
C GLY A 162 -2.51 4.61 12.58
N ASN A 163 -2.38 4.00 13.77
CA ASN A 163 -1.18 4.08 14.61
C ASN A 163 -0.14 2.98 14.32
N ASN A 164 -0.45 2.05 13.41
CA ASN A 164 0.45 0.96 13.07
C ASN A 164 1.54 1.44 12.09
N CYS A 165 2.71 0.84 12.21
CA CYS A 165 3.76 0.87 11.21
C CYS A 165 3.70 -0.42 10.38
N ILE A 166 4.00 -0.34 9.09
CA ILE A 166 3.92 -1.45 8.15
C ILE A 166 5.33 -1.83 7.69
N TRP A 167 5.73 -3.06 7.96
CA TRP A 167 6.91 -3.65 7.34
C TRP A 167 6.72 -3.74 5.81
N CYS A 168 7.74 -3.31 5.07
CA CYS A 168 7.76 -3.36 3.62
C CYS A 168 8.79 -4.36 3.14
N GLU A 169 8.82 -4.70 1.85
CA GLU A 169 9.89 -5.53 1.27
C GLU A 169 11.19 -4.73 1.02
N SER A 170 11.11 -3.39 0.99
CA SER A 170 12.25 -2.50 0.79
C SER A 170 13.31 -2.62 1.88
N ARG A 171 14.58 -2.54 1.46
CA ARG A 171 15.74 -2.49 2.34
C ARG A 171 16.54 -1.21 2.13
N ASP A 172 17.19 -0.74 3.18
CA ASP A 172 18.16 0.35 3.10
C ASP A 172 19.54 -0.11 2.59
N SER A 173 20.47 0.82 2.48
CA SER A 173 21.86 0.62 2.08
C SER A 173 22.65 -0.35 2.95
N GLN A 174 22.21 -0.63 4.17
CA GLN A 174 22.79 -1.61 5.08
C GLN A 174 21.95 -2.88 5.15
N SER A 175 21.08 -3.12 4.16
CA SER A 175 20.21 -4.29 4.03
C SER A 175 19.19 -4.47 5.16
N ARG A 176 18.91 -3.42 5.94
CA ARG A 176 17.93 -3.46 7.02
C ARG A 176 16.53 -3.24 6.48
N GLN A 177 15.56 -3.91 7.07
CA GLN A 177 14.16 -3.85 6.63
C GLN A 177 13.59 -2.46 6.88
N VAL A 178 12.91 -1.91 5.88
CA VAL A 178 12.21 -0.62 5.96
C VAL A 178 10.77 -0.84 6.41
N PHE A 179 10.26 0.10 7.20
CA PHE A 179 8.84 0.22 7.50
C PHE A 179 8.34 1.65 7.32
N VAL A 180 7.03 1.79 7.14
CA VAL A 180 6.36 3.08 6.96
C VAL A 180 5.15 3.22 7.88
N GLY A 181 4.79 4.43 8.27
CA GLY A 181 3.61 4.65 9.11
C GLY A 181 3.39 6.13 9.42
N TRP A 182 2.53 6.43 10.38
CA TRP A 182 2.28 7.80 10.83
C TRP A 182 2.99 8.10 12.16
N ARG A 183 3.68 9.23 12.26
CA ARG A 183 4.28 9.78 13.48
C ARG A 183 3.92 11.25 13.62
N SER A 184 3.29 11.60 14.74
CA SER A 184 2.84 12.96 15.05
C SER A 184 2.07 13.60 13.88
N GLY A 185 1.17 12.82 13.28
CA GLY A 185 0.34 13.26 12.15
C GLY A 185 1.04 13.30 10.79
N LYS A 186 2.31 12.88 10.69
CA LYS A 186 3.09 12.87 9.45
C LYS A 186 3.52 11.47 9.07
N ILE A 187 3.62 11.19 7.78
CA ILE A 187 4.24 10.00 7.22
C ILE A 187 5.69 9.95 7.69
N TYR A 188 6.05 8.81 8.25
CA TYR A 188 7.35 8.45 8.79
C TYR A 188 7.85 7.20 8.09
N ILE A 189 9.15 7.20 7.78
CA ILE A 189 9.85 6.10 7.12
C ILE A 189 11.11 5.83 7.91
N SER A 190 11.36 4.58 8.24
CA SER A 190 12.53 4.17 9.01
C SER A 190 12.98 2.77 8.64
N SER A 191 14.20 2.45 9.04
CA SER A 191 14.73 1.10 9.05
C SER A 191 15.44 0.85 10.39
N TRP A 192 15.80 -0.40 10.60
CA TRP A 192 16.04 -1.06 11.89
C TRP A 192 17.15 -0.48 12.81
N TRP A 193 16.99 0.71 13.40
CA TRP A 193 17.76 1.21 14.57
C TRP A 193 17.08 2.40 15.29
N GLU A 194 15.98 2.93 14.76
CA GLU A 194 15.13 3.87 15.49
C GLU A 194 13.88 3.13 15.99
N LEU A 195 13.73 3.07 17.33
CA LEU A 195 12.50 2.80 18.08
C LEU A 195 12.17 1.34 18.44
N PHE A 196 12.71 0.90 19.58
CA PHE A 196 11.82 0.45 20.65
C PHE A 196 10.94 1.64 21.08
N ASP A 197 9.90 1.98 20.30
CA ASP A 197 8.78 2.79 20.79
C ASP A 197 7.74 1.78 21.26
N PRO A 198 7.63 1.51 22.57
CA PRO A 198 6.71 0.50 23.10
C PRO A 198 5.23 0.82 22.79
N ASN A 199 4.93 2.02 22.28
CA ASN A 199 3.58 2.42 21.90
C ASN A 199 3.26 2.16 20.41
N ARG A 200 4.17 1.57 19.63
CA ARG A 200 3.97 1.35 18.18
C ARG A 200 3.98 -0.13 17.82
N ASN A 201 2.87 -0.57 17.26
CA ASN A 201 2.77 -1.87 16.62
C ASN A 201 3.37 -1.79 15.21
N ILE A 202 4.46 -2.53 14.96
CA ILE A 202 4.92 -2.77 13.59
C ILE A 202 4.34 -4.10 13.11
N VAL A 203 3.54 -4.06 12.05
CA VAL A 203 2.80 -5.19 11.50
C VAL A 203 3.08 -5.34 10.01
N ILE A 204 2.46 -6.32 9.37
CA ILE A 204 2.41 -6.41 7.91
C ILE A 204 1.03 -5.97 7.40
N ALA A 205 0.98 -5.40 6.19
CA ALA A 205 -0.26 -5.11 5.47
C ALA A 205 -0.21 -5.84 4.12
N PRO A 206 -0.62 -7.11 4.07
CA PRO A 206 -0.56 -7.89 2.84
C PRO A 206 -1.32 -7.25 1.68
N VAL A 207 -0.79 -7.49 0.49
CA VAL A 207 -1.42 -7.13 -0.79
C VAL A 207 -1.90 -8.41 -1.45
N LYS A 208 -3.15 -8.43 -1.90
CA LYS A 208 -3.68 -9.57 -2.66
C LYS A 208 -3.00 -9.65 -4.03
N LYS A 209 -2.63 -10.86 -4.44
CA LYS A 209 -2.24 -11.13 -5.81
C LYS A 209 -3.47 -10.99 -6.71
N PRO A 210 -3.33 -10.34 -7.86
CA PRO A 210 -4.38 -10.32 -8.88
C PRO A 210 -4.83 -11.73 -9.25
N THR A 211 -6.13 -11.90 -9.49
CA THR A 211 -6.76 -13.18 -9.83
C THR A 211 -6.37 -13.64 -11.24
N PHE A 212 -5.98 -12.69 -12.11
CA PHE A 212 -5.70 -12.94 -13.53
C PHE A 212 -4.27 -12.54 -13.89
N PHE A 213 -3.46 -13.52 -14.30
CA PHE A 213 -2.18 -13.35 -15.01
C PHE A 213 -1.90 -14.55 -15.91
#